data_AF-A0A074TMW0-F1
#
_entry.id   AF-A0A074TMW0-F1
#
_cell.length_a   1.000
_cell.length_b   1.000
_cell.length_c   1.000
_cell.angle_alpha   90.00
_cell.angle_beta   90.00
_cell.angle_gamma   90.00
#
_symmetry.space_group_name_H-M   'P 1'
#
loop_
_entity.id
_entity.type
_entity.pdbx_description
1 polymer ?
#
loop_
_entity_poly.entity_id
_entity_poly.type
_entity_poly.pdbx_seq_one_letter_code
_entity_poly.pdbx_strand_id
1 'polypeptide(L)'
;MGAVPILAGSIKTEHLADNAVTSPKIGVNEVKGTHIAGSAVGNVHLANNAVTSTKISGGAVGTGQLADDAVTSPKIGVNEVKGMHIAGSAVGTVQLGSGVVTSDKIAGGAVGASELSNNSVASSNLKNGAVNAVKLAADAVSSKVAQIGANDIGSVGFFSCGQYNLSPGGLVAGSKLAWGGVGATSTANTSNTPPGTWKLLGYPKNSASAFTVLRRVS
;
A
#
# COMPACT_ATOMS: atom_id res chain seq x y z
N MET A 1 -97.98 10.27 3.31
CA MET A 1 -97.24 10.17 4.59
C MET A 1 -95.79 10.48 4.30
N GLY A 2 -95.22 11.51 4.94
CA GLY A 2 -93.80 11.83 4.76
C GLY A 2 -92.91 10.76 5.37
N ALA A 3 -91.75 10.50 4.76
CA ALA A 3 -90.77 9.58 5.33
C ALA A 3 -90.33 10.08 6.71
N VAL A 4 -90.44 9.25 7.74
CA VAL A 4 -89.88 9.57 9.07
C VAL A 4 -88.36 9.51 8.95
N PRO A 5 -87.64 10.61 9.23
CA PRO A 5 -86.19 10.61 9.12
C PRO A 5 -85.56 9.72 10.20
N ILE A 6 -84.45 9.08 9.86
CA ILE A 6 -83.64 8.36 10.84
C ILE A 6 -82.89 9.42 11.67
N LEU A 7 -83.10 9.46 12.98
CA LEU A 7 -82.40 10.40 13.86
C LEU A 7 -80.92 10.00 14.00
N ALA A 8 -80.02 10.98 14.09
CA ALA A 8 -78.61 10.74 14.33
C ALA A 8 -78.39 9.94 15.63
N GLY A 9 -77.54 8.90 15.57
CA GLY A 9 -77.26 8.02 16.71
C GLY A 9 -78.39 7.06 17.10
N SER A 10 -79.52 7.05 16.39
CA SER A 10 -80.64 6.12 16.68
C SER A 10 -80.34 4.67 16.32
N ILE A 11 -79.35 4.40 15.47
CA ILE A 11 -78.88 3.06 15.14
C ILE A 11 -77.79 2.64 16.14
N LYS A 12 -78.08 1.60 16.93
CA LYS A 12 -77.16 0.98 17.90
C LYS A 12 -76.70 -0.39 17.40
N THR A 13 -75.74 -0.98 18.09
CA THR A 13 -75.26 -2.34 17.80
C THR A 13 -76.40 -3.35 17.77
N GLU A 14 -77.37 -3.28 18.70
CA GLU A 14 -78.52 -4.20 18.74
C GLU A 14 -79.47 -4.08 17.52
N HIS A 15 -79.38 -3.00 16.74
CA HIS A 15 -80.20 -2.81 15.54
C HIS A 15 -79.57 -3.45 14.29
N LEU A 16 -78.32 -3.92 14.37
CA LEU A 16 -77.59 -4.58 13.29
C LEU A 16 -77.38 -6.05 13.65
N ALA A 17 -77.93 -6.95 12.83
CA ALA A 17 -77.65 -8.37 12.96
C ALA A 17 -76.18 -8.68 12.65
N ASP A 18 -75.67 -9.80 13.17
CA ASP A 18 -74.32 -10.28 12.86
C ASP A 18 -74.13 -10.44 11.34
N ASN A 19 -72.97 -10.01 10.84
CA ASN A 19 -72.63 -9.99 9.41
C ASN A 19 -73.57 -9.15 8.53
N ALA A 20 -74.45 -8.32 9.10
CA ALA A 20 -75.36 -7.48 8.32
C ALA A 20 -74.61 -6.46 7.46
N VAL A 21 -73.41 -6.01 7.85
CA VAL A 21 -72.58 -5.09 7.07
C VAL A 21 -71.56 -5.88 6.25
N THR A 22 -71.91 -6.15 4.98
CA THR A 22 -71.07 -6.87 4.02
C THR A 22 -70.25 -5.90 3.16
N SER A 23 -69.23 -6.39 2.46
CA SER A 23 -68.35 -5.55 1.63
C SER A 23 -69.10 -4.63 0.65
N PRO A 24 -70.17 -5.06 -0.07
CA PRO A 24 -70.93 -4.16 -0.94
C PRO A 24 -71.68 -3.02 -0.23
N LYS A 25 -71.93 -3.15 1.09
CA LYS A 25 -72.58 -2.10 1.91
C LYS A 25 -71.59 -1.05 2.43
N ILE A 26 -70.28 -1.30 2.28
CA ILE A 26 -69.22 -0.38 2.66
C ILE A 26 -68.69 0.26 1.37
N GLY A 27 -68.82 1.59 1.27
CA GLY A 27 -68.29 2.33 0.13
C GLY A 27 -66.76 2.23 0.02
N VAL A 28 -66.24 2.38 -1.20
CA VAL A 28 -64.79 2.48 -1.44
C VAL A 28 -64.24 3.69 -0.68
N ASN A 29 -63.14 3.48 0.07
CA ASN A 29 -62.49 4.49 0.92
C ASN A 29 -63.32 5.02 2.11
N GLU A 30 -64.46 4.40 2.44
CA GLU A 30 -65.31 4.86 3.53
C GLU A 30 -64.71 4.56 4.92
N VAL A 31 -63.98 3.44 5.04
CA VAL A 31 -63.23 3.11 6.26
C VAL A 31 -61.89 3.85 6.25
N LYS A 32 -61.86 5.02 6.88
CA LYS A 32 -60.67 5.84 7.09
C LYS A 32 -59.90 5.37 8.32
N GLY A 33 -58.64 5.80 8.45
CA GLY A 33 -57.83 5.50 9.64
C GLY A 33 -58.47 5.92 10.96
N THR A 34 -59.27 7.00 10.97
CA THR A 34 -60.04 7.46 12.14
C THR A 34 -61.15 6.51 12.58
N HIS A 35 -61.58 5.59 11.71
CA HIS A 35 -62.60 4.59 12.04
C HIS A 35 -61.98 3.32 12.64
N ILE A 36 -60.65 3.18 12.61
CA ILE A 36 -59.93 1.99 13.08
C ILE A 36 -59.28 2.33 14.42
N ALA A 37 -59.67 1.60 15.47
CA ALA A 37 -59.05 1.76 16.78
C ALA A 37 -57.57 1.33 16.77
N GLY A 38 -56.77 1.90 17.66
CA GLY A 38 -55.37 1.50 17.84
C GLY A 38 -55.25 -0.01 18.09
N SER A 39 -54.31 -0.65 17.39
CA SER A 39 -54.07 -2.10 17.46
C SER A 39 -55.21 -3.01 16.97
N ALA A 40 -56.30 -2.46 16.39
CA ALA A 40 -57.38 -3.29 15.85
C ALA A 40 -56.91 -4.18 14.68
N VAL A 41 -55.90 -3.74 13.93
CA VAL A 41 -55.31 -4.48 12.81
C VAL A 41 -54.05 -5.23 13.27
N GLY A 42 -54.22 -6.47 13.73
CA GLY A 42 -53.11 -7.42 13.95
C GLY A 42 -52.69 -8.21 12.70
N ASN A 43 -51.68 -9.08 12.87
CA ASN A 43 -51.07 -9.86 11.78
C ASN A 43 -52.07 -10.72 10.98
N VAL A 44 -53.07 -11.30 11.65
CA VAL A 44 -54.09 -12.15 10.99
C VAL A 44 -54.91 -11.38 9.95
N HIS A 45 -55.00 -10.06 10.06
CA HIS A 45 -55.74 -9.20 9.13
C HIS A 45 -54.89 -8.77 7.92
N LEU A 46 -53.57 -8.98 7.96
CA LEU A 46 -52.66 -8.60 6.89
C LEU A 46 -52.35 -9.81 6.03
N ALA A 47 -52.82 -9.79 4.78
CA ALA A 47 -52.44 -10.80 3.79
C ALA A 47 -50.93 -10.74 3.48
N ASN A 48 -50.38 -11.85 2.99
CA ASN A 48 -49.00 -11.89 2.51
C ASN A 48 -48.77 -10.79 1.47
N ASN A 49 -47.66 -10.06 1.61
CA ASN A 49 -47.29 -8.92 0.75
C ASN A 49 -48.27 -7.73 0.76
N ALA A 50 -49.19 -7.66 1.72
CA ALA A 50 -50.11 -6.51 1.83
C ALA A 50 -49.36 -5.19 2.05
N VAL A 51 -48.27 -5.22 2.82
CA VAL A 51 -47.38 -4.07 3.05
C VAL A 51 -46.24 -4.10 2.04
N THR A 52 -46.33 -3.26 1.01
CA THR A 52 -45.30 -3.07 -0.02
C THR A 52 -44.38 -1.90 0.34
N SER A 53 -43.21 -1.80 -0.28
CA SER A 53 -42.28 -0.68 -0.04
C SER A 53 -42.93 0.70 -0.20
N THR A 54 -43.84 0.86 -1.16
CA THR A 54 -44.62 2.10 -1.37
C THR A 54 -45.55 2.47 -0.22
N LYS A 55 -45.90 1.52 0.65
CA LYS A 55 -46.73 1.76 1.84
C LYS A 55 -45.89 2.08 3.08
N ILE A 56 -44.56 1.99 3.00
CA ILE A 56 -43.64 2.27 4.10
C ILE A 56 -43.03 3.64 3.85
N SER A 57 -43.33 4.60 4.72
CA SER A 57 -42.74 5.94 4.66
C SER A 57 -41.23 5.89 4.96
N GLY A 58 -40.47 6.83 4.38
CA GLY A 58 -39.05 6.97 4.67
C GLY A 58 -38.79 7.15 6.17
N GLY A 59 -37.90 6.34 6.73
CA GLY A 59 -37.58 6.34 8.17
C GLY A 59 -38.54 5.56 9.07
N ALA A 60 -39.62 4.98 8.53
CA ALA A 60 -40.56 4.18 9.34
C ALA A 60 -39.93 2.88 9.88
N VAL A 61 -38.88 2.38 9.23
CA VAL A 61 -38.09 1.23 9.67
C VAL A 61 -36.79 1.76 10.27
N GLY A 62 -36.71 1.81 11.60
CA GLY A 62 -35.51 2.12 12.34
C GLY A 62 -34.73 0.87 12.76
N THR A 63 -33.69 1.06 13.57
CA THR A 63 -32.85 -0.05 14.05
C THR A 63 -33.62 -1.06 14.89
N GLY A 64 -34.60 -0.62 15.70
CA GLY A 64 -35.41 -1.50 16.54
C GLY A 64 -36.40 -2.38 15.77
N GLN A 65 -36.69 -2.06 14.50
CA GLN A 65 -37.57 -2.86 13.64
C GLN A 65 -36.82 -3.91 12.82
N LEU A 66 -35.48 -3.83 12.76
CA LEU A 66 -34.65 -4.82 12.11
C LEU A 66 -34.20 -5.84 13.16
N ALA A 67 -34.54 -7.11 12.97
CA ALA A 67 -34.00 -8.17 13.80
C ALA A 67 -32.49 -8.30 13.60
N ASP A 68 -31.81 -8.91 14.57
CA ASP A 68 -30.40 -9.27 14.43
C ASP A 68 -30.19 -10.12 13.17
N ASP A 69 -29.09 -9.85 12.45
CA ASP A 69 -28.75 -10.47 11.17
C ASP A 69 -29.79 -10.33 10.05
N ALA A 70 -30.80 -9.47 10.20
CA ALA A 70 -31.82 -9.27 9.17
C ALA A 70 -31.24 -8.68 7.87
N VAL A 71 -30.13 -7.93 7.94
CA VAL A 71 -29.46 -7.35 6.76
C VAL A 71 -28.24 -8.20 6.41
N THR A 72 -28.44 -9.16 5.51
CA THR A 72 -27.37 -10.04 5.00
C THR A 72 -26.72 -9.45 3.75
N SER A 73 -25.52 -9.91 3.39
CA SER A 73 -24.76 -9.38 2.24
C SER A 73 -25.57 -9.31 0.92
N PRO A 74 -26.42 -10.31 0.55
CA PRO A 74 -27.23 -10.22 -0.66
C PRO A 74 -28.32 -9.14 -0.63
N LYS A 75 -28.70 -8.64 0.56
CA LYS A 75 -29.66 -7.54 0.71
C LYS A 75 -29.01 -6.16 0.54
N ILE A 76 -27.68 -6.10 0.57
CA ILE A 76 -26.91 -4.88 0.35
C ILE A 76 -26.53 -4.84 -1.13
N GLY A 77 -27.05 -3.83 -1.83
CA GLY A 77 -26.73 -3.63 -3.24
C GLY A 77 -25.24 -3.36 -3.48
N VAL A 78 -24.77 -3.67 -4.68
CA VAL A 78 -23.38 -3.37 -5.08
C VAL A 78 -23.17 -1.86 -5.02
N ASN A 79 -22.07 -1.42 -4.38
CA ASN A 79 -21.71 -0.01 -4.18
C ASN A 79 -22.66 0.81 -3.28
N GLU A 80 -23.60 0.19 -2.57
CA GLU A 80 -24.49 0.90 -1.64
C GLU A 80 -23.75 1.38 -0.38
N VAL A 81 -22.72 0.66 0.05
CA VAL A 81 -21.89 1.07 1.20
C VAL A 81 -20.82 2.05 0.73
N LYS A 82 -21.09 3.34 0.90
CA LYS A 82 -20.18 4.45 0.59
C LYS A 82 -19.36 4.82 1.83
N GLY A 83 -18.29 5.58 1.62
CA GLY A 83 -17.42 6.05 2.73
C GLY A 83 -18.19 6.76 3.84
N MET A 84 -19.24 7.53 3.51
CA MET A 84 -20.09 8.20 4.50
C MET A 84 -20.91 7.26 5.39
N HIS A 85 -21.11 6.00 4.98
CA HIS A 85 -21.81 4.99 5.77
C HIS A 85 -20.88 4.28 6.76
N ILE A 86 -19.56 4.47 6.62
CA ILE A 86 -18.54 3.84 7.45
C ILE A 86 -18.04 4.88 8.46
N ALA A 87 -18.25 4.61 9.75
CA ALA A 87 -17.73 5.46 10.80
C ALA A 87 -16.18 5.45 10.81
N GLY A 88 -15.58 6.54 11.30
CA GLY A 88 -14.13 6.62 11.49
C GLY A 88 -13.62 5.43 12.31
N SER A 89 -12.55 4.80 11.84
CA SER A 89 -11.94 3.61 12.48
C SER A 89 -12.82 2.36 12.56
N ALA A 90 -13.98 2.32 11.90
CA ALA A 90 -14.82 1.11 11.86
C ALA A 90 -14.17 -0.05 11.08
N VAL A 91 -13.26 0.27 10.15
CA VAL A 91 -12.49 -0.72 9.38
C VAL A 91 -11.12 -0.88 10.04
N GLY A 92 -10.92 -2.00 10.74
CA GLY A 92 -9.65 -2.41 11.31
C GLY A 92 -8.91 -3.42 10.43
N THR A 93 -7.86 -4.01 11.00
CA THR A 93 -6.99 -4.97 10.29
C THR A 93 -7.69 -6.28 9.96
N VAL A 94 -8.64 -6.73 10.78
CA VAL A 94 -9.39 -7.99 10.56
C VAL A 94 -10.34 -7.89 9.36
N GLN A 95 -10.84 -6.69 9.08
CA GLN A 95 -11.74 -6.43 7.95
C GLN A 95 -10.97 -6.32 6.62
N LEU A 96 -9.65 -6.07 6.67
CA LEU A 96 -8.79 -5.96 5.50
C LEU A 96 -8.13 -7.32 5.20
N GLY A 97 -8.75 -8.08 4.31
CA GLY A 97 -8.18 -9.33 3.81
C GLY A 97 -6.85 -9.13 3.07
N SER A 98 -6.08 -10.22 2.97
CA SER A 98 -4.82 -10.22 2.20
C SER A 98 -5.06 -9.82 0.74
N GLY A 99 -4.20 -8.95 0.20
CA GLY A 99 -4.30 -8.48 -1.18
C GLY A 99 -5.41 -7.47 -1.46
N VAL A 100 -6.23 -7.10 -0.47
CA VAL A 100 -7.27 -6.07 -0.67
C VAL A 100 -6.63 -4.71 -0.91
N VAL A 101 -5.59 -4.35 -0.17
CA VAL A 101 -4.83 -3.11 -0.38
C VAL A 101 -3.75 -3.36 -1.44
N THR A 102 -4.05 -3.00 -2.69
CA THR A 102 -3.12 -3.08 -3.83
C THR A 102 -2.41 -1.75 -4.05
N SER A 103 -1.34 -1.72 -4.84
CA SER A 103 -0.60 -0.49 -5.17
C SER A 103 -1.50 0.65 -5.63
N ASP A 104 -2.50 0.33 -6.46
CA ASP A 104 -3.41 1.32 -7.05
C ASP A 104 -4.36 1.94 -6.02
N LYS A 105 -4.49 1.32 -4.84
CA LYS A 105 -5.29 1.84 -3.72
C LYS A 105 -4.47 2.71 -2.77
N ILE A 106 -3.15 2.78 -2.95
CA ILE A 106 -2.24 3.59 -2.15
C ILE A 106 -1.90 4.85 -2.95
N ALA A 107 -2.36 6.01 -2.47
CA ALA A 107 -2.06 7.28 -3.12
C ALA A 107 -0.54 7.58 -3.05
N GLY A 108 -0.04 8.34 -4.05
CA GLY A 108 1.35 8.77 -4.06
C GLY A 108 1.70 9.57 -2.80
N GLY A 109 2.73 9.13 -2.08
CA GLY A 109 3.16 9.75 -0.82
C GLY A 109 2.36 9.33 0.43
N ALA A 110 1.38 8.44 0.31
CA ALA A 110 0.58 7.96 1.45
C ALA A 110 1.40 7.12 2.45
N VAL A 111 2.52 6.53 2.01
CA VAL A 111 3.45 5.79 2.86
C VAL A 111 4.73 6.62 2.98
N GLY A 112 4.91 7.27 4.12
CA GLY A 112 6.09 8.05 4.50
C GLY A 112 7.00 7.29 5.46
N ALA A 113 7.93 8.02 6.07
CA ALA A 113 8.90 7.44 6.99
C ALA A 113 8.26 6.95 8.31
N SER A 114 7.18 7.59 8.77
CA SER A 114 6.46 7.19 9.99
C SER A 114 5.74 5.85 9.85
N GLU A 115 5.35 5.49 8.62
CA GLU A 115 4.64 4.24 8.33
C GLU A 115 5.61 3.06 8.11
N LEU A 116 6.91 3.33 7.98
CA LEU A 116 7.95 2.31 7.79
C LEU A 116 8.75 2.12 9.08
N SER A 117 8.54 0.97 9.72
CA SER A 117 9.38 0.57 10.85
C SER A 117 10.84 0.36 10.43
N ASN A 118 11.76 0.51 11.38
CA ASN A 118 13.18 0.25 11.16
C ASN A 118 13.39 -1.16 10.57
N ASN A 119 14.20 -1.25 9.51
CA ASN A 119 14.50 -2.50 8.79
C ASN A 119 13.28 -3.19 8.12
N SER A 120 12.15 -2.50 7.97
CA SER A 120 10.96 -3.08 7.33
C SER A 120 11.12 -3.30 5.81
N VAL A 121 12.01 -2.55 5.17
CA VAL A 121 12.32 -2.67 3.74
C VAL A 121 13.52 -3.59 3.55
N ALA A 122 13.28 -4.81 3.08
CA ALA A 122 14.33 -5.76 2.73
C ALA A 122 14.92 -5.44 1.34
N SER A 123 16.14 -5.91 1.07
CA SER A 123 16.79 -5.74 -0.24
C SER A 123 15.98 -6.33 -1.40
N SER A 124 15.23 -7.41 -1.15
CA SER A 124 14.31 -8.01 -2.14
C SER A 124 13.14 -7.10 -2.52
N ASN A 125 12.80 -6.10 -1.69
CA ASN A 125 11.78 -5.10 -2.01
C ASN A 125 12.31 -4.01 -2.93
N LEU A 126 13.63 -3.87 -3.08
CA LEU A 126 14.29 -2.86 -3.90
C LEU A 126 14.76 -3.47 -5.23
N LYS A 127 14.17 -3.02 -6.34
CA LYS A 127 14.65 -3.36 -7.67
C LYS A 127 16.03 -2.75 -7.92
N ASN A 128 16.84 -3.36 -8.77
CA ASN A 128 18.11 -2.77 -9.22
C ASN A 128 17.87 -1.37 -9.80
N GLY A 129 18.66 -0.39 -9.34
CA GLY A 129 18.51 1.03 -9.72
C GLY A 129 17.37 1.78 -9.03
N ALA A 130 16.59 1.13 -8.13
CA ALA A 130 15.53 1.81 -7.37
C ALA A 130 16.09 2.92 -6.48
N VAL A 131 17.28 2.73 -5.91
CA VAL A 131 18.05 3.76 -5.20
C VAL A 131 19.12 4.28 -6.15
N ASN A 132 19.03 5.57 -6.52
CA ASN A 132 19.99 6.23 -7.41
C ASN A 132 20.67 7.40 -6.66
N ALA A 133 21.67 8.02 -7.29
CA ALA A 133 22.45 9.09 -6.68
C ALA A 133 21.59 10.26 -6.15
N VAL A 134 20.47 10.57 -6.82
CA VAL A 134 19.55 11.64 -6.40
C VAL A 134 18.80 11.29 -5.11
N LYS A 135 18.63 10.00 -4.80
CA LYS A 135 17.96 9.51 -3.59
C LYS A 135 18.88 9.33 -2.39
N LEU A 136 20.20 9.49 -2.58
CA LEU A 136 21.20 9.36 -1.52
C LEU A 136 21.68 10.76 -1.10
N ALA A 137 21.54 11.07 0.19
CA ALA A 137 22.18 12.25 0.76
C ALA A 137 23.71 12.08 0.79
N ALA A 138 24.44 13.19 0.90
CA ALA A 138 25.87 13.15 1.21
C ALA A 138 26.11 12.31 2.48
N ASP A 139 27.13 11.44 2.44
CA ASP A 139 27.49 10.52 3.53
C ASP A 139 26.44 9.46 3.90
N ALA A 140 25.36 9.29 3.11
CA ALA A 140 24.36 8.25 3.36
C ALA A 140 24.92 6.82 3.28
N VAL A 141 26.06 6.64 2.61
CA VAL A 141 26.76 5.37 2.49
C VAL A 141 28.06 5.45 3.28
N SER A 142 28.14 4.74 4.41
CA SER A 142 29.42 4.61 5.12
C SER A 142 30.45 3.90 4.23
N SER A 143 31.71 4.33 4.31
CA SER A 143 32.84 3.85 3.49
C SER A 143 33.06 2.34 3.49
N LYS A 144 32.41 1.61 4.41
CA LYS A 144 32.42 0.15 4.51
C LYS A 144 31.71 -0.57 3.36
N VAL A 145 30.93 0.15 2.54
CA VAL A 145 30.15 -0.42 1.40
C VAL A 145 30.67 0.03 0.02
N ALA A 146 31.62 0.95 -0.05
CA ALA A 146 32.28 1.31 -1.31
C ALA A 146 33.32 0.25 -1.72
N GLN A 147 32.89 -1.01 -1.88
CA GLN A 147 33.63 -1.95 -2.72
C GLN A 147 33.41 -1.51 -4.17
N ILE A 148 34.15 -0.50 -4.59
CA ILE A 148 34.38 -0.27 -6.01
C ILE A 148 35.08 -1.54 -6.48
N GLY A 149 34.41 -2.36 -7.28
CA GLY A 149 35.07 -3.50 -7.91
C GLY A 149 36.28 -2.95 -8.67
N ALA A 150 37.42 -3.63 -8.60
CA ALA A 150 38.66 -3.18 -9.25
C ALA A 150 38.51 -2.85 -10.76
N ASN A 151 37.38 -3.25 -11.35
CA ASN A 151 37.02 -3.12 -12.76
C ASN A 151 36.11 -1.90 -13.06
N ASP A 152 35.49 -1.29 -12.05
CA ASP A 152 34.60 -0.12 -12.21
C ASP A 152 35.36 1.21 -12.19
N ILE A 153 36.68 1.16 -11.99
CA ILE A 153 37.62 2.29 -12.07
C ILE A 153 37.92 2.58 -13.55
N GLY A 154 36.88 2.84 -14.34
CA GLY A 154 37.03 3.41 -15.68
C GLY A 154 37.55 4.83 -15.56
N SER A 155 38.84 5.03 -15.88
CA SER A 155 39.42 6.34 -16.21
C SER A 155 39.46 7.42 -15.12
N VAL A 156 39.38 7.10 -13.84
CA VAL A 156 39.77 8.08 -12.79
C VAL A 156 41.29 8.08 -12.65
N GLY A 157 41.93 9.09 -13.25
CA GLY A 157 43.37 9.32 -13.23
C GLY A 157 43.96 9.71 -11.86
N PHE A 158 43.47 9.13 -10.77
CA PHE A 158 43.99 9.35 -9.43
C PHE A 158 43.90 8.05 -8.62
N PHE A 159 45.02 7.32 -8.52
CA PHE A 159 45.20 6.33 -7.47
C PHE A 159 45.37 7.06 -6.14
N SER A 160 44.28 7.26 -5.41
CA SER A 160 44.38 7.68 -4.01
C SER A 160 44.79 6.47 -3.17
N CYS A 161 46.10 6.26 -3.01
CA CYS A 161 46.60 5.70 -1.76
C CYS A 161 46.51 6.84 -0.74
N GLY A 162 45.81 6.59 0.38
CA GLY A 162 45.34 7.63 1.29
C GLY A 162 46.30 8.81 1.46
N GLN A 163 45.84 9.98 1.02
CA GLN A 163 46.41 11.34 1.15
C GLN A 163 47.41 11.87 0.09
N TYR A 164 47.75 11.15 -0.99
CA TYR A 164 48.75 11.66 -1.93
C TYR A 164 48.25 11.73 -3.38
N ASN A 165 48.09 12.95 -3.90
CA ASN A 165 47.84 13.21 -5.32
C ASN A 165 49.09 12.86 -6.13
N LEU A 166 49.09 11.72 -6.81
CA LEU A 166 50.15 11.35 -7.74
C LEU A 166 49.86 11.99 -9.10
N SER A 167 50.64 13.00 -9.48
CA SER A 167 50.62 13.54 -10.84
C SER A 167 51.15 12.51 -11.85
N PRO A 168 50.75 12.57 -13.13
CA PRO A 168 51.30 11.69 -14.18
C PRO A 168 52.83 11.77 -14.20
N GLY A 169 53.50 10.63 -13.96
CA GLY A 169 54.97 10.54 -13.90
C GLY A 169 55.60 10.70 -12.50
N GLY A 170 54.81 10.85 -11.43
CA GLY A 170 55.32 10.90 -10.06
C GLY A 170 55.87 9.56 -9.56
N LEU A 171 57.14 9.54 -9.13
CA LEU A 171 57.78 8.37 -8.52
C LEU A 171 57.38 8.26 -7.05
N VAL A 172 56.72 7.16 -6.65
CA VAL A 172 56.45 6.90 -5.23
C VAL A 172 57.64 6.19 -4.62
N ALA A 173 58.44 6.90 -3.81
CA ALA A 173 59.55 6.30 -3.07
C ALA A 173 59.11 5.91 -1.65
N GLY A 174 59.37 4.66 -1.27
CA GLY A 174 59.15 4.14 0.09
C GLY A 174 58.30 2.88 0.13
N SER A 175 58.54 2.06 1.16
CA SER A 175 57.99 0.71 1.42
C SER A 175 56.47 0.64 1.69
N LYS A 176 55.66 1.49 1.04
CA LYS A 176 54.22 1.63 1.27
C LYS A 176 53.33 1.35 0.05
N LEU A 177 53.84 0.61 -0.94
CA LEU A 177 52.99 -0.02 -1.95
C LEU A 177 52.79 -1.48 -1.53
N ALA A 178 51.61 -1.80 -0.99
CA ALA A 178 51.26 -3.19 -0.70
C ALA A 178 51.15 -3.96 -2.03
N TRP A 179 52.05 -4.91 -2.24
CA TRP A 179 52.08 -5.77 -3.43
C TRP A 179 50.89 -6.72 -3.39
N GLY A 180 49.79 -6.34 -4.04
CA GLY A 180 48.59 -7.18 -4.10
C GLY A 180 47.71 -6.99 -5.33
N GLY A 181 48.10 -6.16 -6.31
CA GLY A 181 47.19 -5.88 -7.42
C GLY A 181 47.78 -5.02 -8.52
N VAL A 182 49.04 -5.23 -8.91
CA VAL A 182 49.60 -4.55 -10.08
C VAL A 182 49.89 -5.59 -11.16
N GLY A 183 49.09 -5.56 -12.22
CA GLY A 183 49.31 -6.35 -13.44
C GLY A 183 50.67 -6.04 -14.07
N ALA A 184 51.12 -6.96 -14.91
CA ALA A 184 52.49 -7.16 -15.38
C ALA A 184 53.20 -6.02 -16.16
N THR A 185 52.80 -4.77 -16.00
CA THR A 185 53.34 -3.60 -16.71
C THR A 185 53.93 -2.51 -15.81
N SER A 186 54.11 -2.77 -14.50
CA SER A 186 54.83 -1.84 -13.61
C SER A 186 56.29 -2.24 -13.41
N THR A 187 57.16 -1.26 -13.52
CA THR A 187 58.61 -1.38 -13.64
C THR A 187 59.32 -1.76 -12.34
N ALA A 188 60.32 -2.63 -12.48
CA ALA A 188 61.36 -3.09 -11.56
C ALA A 188 61.30 -2.62 -10.08
N ASN A 189 61.09 -3.59 -9.19
CA ASN A 189 61.45 -3.51 -7.79
C ASN A 189 63.00 -3.47 -7.63
N THR A 190 63.55 -2.36 -7.13
CA THR A 190 64.99 -2.25 -6.81
C THR A 190 65.33 -2.64 -5.36
N SER A 191 64.45 -3.33 -4.64
CA SER A 191 64.64 -3.61 -3.21
C SER A 191 65.80 -4.56 -2.86
N ASN A 192 66.59 -5.06 -3.82
CA ASN A 192 67.73 -5.95 -3.58
C ASN A 192 69.04 -5.56 -4.30
N THR A 193 69.19 -4.35 -4.85
CA THR A 193 70.48 -3.91 -5.41
C THR A 193 71.39 -3.33 -4.33
N PRO A 194 72.62 -3.85 -4.14
CA PRO A 194 73.62 -3.24 -3.26
C PRO A 194 73.87 -1.76 -3.61
N PRO A 195 74.31 -0.92 -2.65
CA PRO A 195 74.62 0.49 -2.92
C PRO A 195 75.63 0.63 -4.08
N GLY A 196 75.28 1.42 -5.10
CA GLY A 196 76.13 1.68 -6.26
C GLY A 196 75.39 2.27 -7.46
N THR A 197 76.13 2.74 -8.46
CA THR A 197 75.57 3.26 -9.72
C THR A 197 75.36 2.10 -10.69
N TRP A 198 74.10 1.84 -11.07
CA TRP A 198 73.72 0.73 -11.95
C TRP A 198 73.25 1.27 -13.29
N LYS A 199 73.71 0.69 -14.40
CA LYS A 199 73.28 1.06 -15.76
C LYS A 199 72.46 -0.08 -16.36
N LEU A 200 71.29 0.25 -16.89
CA LEU A 200 70.38 -0.69 -17.56
C LEU A 200 70.93 -1.07 -18.94
N LEU A 201 71.28 -2.34 -19.15
CA LEU A 201 71.74 -2.88 -20.44
C LEU A 201 70.56 -3.46 -21.27
N GLY A 202 69.53 -2.64 -21.54
CA GLY A 202 68.46 -2.97 -22.49
C GLY A 202 67.54 -4.16 -22.13
N TYR A 203 66.49 -4.35 -22.93
CA TYR A 203 65.54 -5.46 -22.82
C TYR A 203 65.71 -6.40 -24.04
N PRO A 204 65.78 -7.73 -23.85
CA PRO A 204 65.69 -8.65 -24.98
C PRO A 204 64.24 -8.61 -25.51
N LYS A 205 64.07 -8.31 -26.80
CA LYS A 205 62.76 -7.99 -27.38
C LYS A 205 61.74 -9.15 -27.39
N ASN A 206 62.12 -10.41 -27.10
CA ASN A 206 61.28 -11.57 -27.46
C ASN A 206 61.22 -12.69 -26.41
N SER A 207 61.17 -12.41 -25.10
CA SER A 207 60.96 -13.50 -24.12
C SER A 207 60.06 -13.07 -22.97
N ALA A 208 58.95 -13.81 -22.78
CA ALA A 208 57.96 -13.62 -21.72
C ALA A 208 58.48 -13.92 -20.30
N SER A 209 59.79 -13.95 -20.10
CA SER A 209 60.47 -14.16 -18.83
C SER A 209 61.90 -13.61 -18.93
N ALA A 210 62.04 -12.28 -18.90
CA ALA A 210 63.35 -11.64 -18.94
C ALA A 210 63.73 -11.09 -17.56
N PHE A 211 64.63 -11.78 -16.86
CA PHE A 211 65.38 -11.20 -15.74
C PHE A 211 66.22 -10.03 -16.28
N THR A 212 66.09 -8.85 -15.70
CA THR A 212 66.91 -7.68 -16.06
C THR A 212 68.35 -7.91 -15.60
N VAL A 213 69.29 -7.98 -16.55
CA VAL A 213 70.72 -8.08 -16.22
C VAL A 213 71.24 -6.69 -15.84
N LEU A 214 71.53 -6.48 -14.56
CA LEU A 214 72.21 -5.28 -14.06
C LEU A 214 73.70 -5.58 -13.90
N ARG A 215 74.56 -4.76 -14.52
CA ARG A 215 76.02 -4.79 -14.30
C ARG A 215 76.42 -3.59 -13.44
N ARG A 216 77.21 -3.84 -12.39
CA ARG A 216 77.84 -2.78 -11.61
C ARG A 216 78.86 -2.06 -12.49
N VAL A 217 78.70 -0.75 -12.66
CA VAL A 217 79.76 0.09 -13.20
C VAL A 217 80.56 0.56 -11.99
N SER A 218 81.85 0.31 -12.00
CA SER A 218 82.82 0.63 -10.93
C SER A 218 82.61 2.01 -10.35
#